data_AF-A0A382XX98-F1
#
_entry.id   AF-A0A382XX98-F1
#
_cell.length_a   1.000
_cell.length_b   1.000
_cell.length_c   1.000
_cell.angle_alpha   90.00
_cell.angle_beta   90.00
_cell.angle_gamma   90.00
#
_symmetry.space_group_name_H-M   'P 1'
#
loop_
_entity.id
_entity.type
_entity.pdbx_description
1 polymer ?
#
loop_
_entity_poly.entity_id
_entity_poly.type
_entity_poly.pdbx_seq_one_letter_code
_entity_poly.pdbx_strand_id
1 'polypeptide(L)'
;MKLRVTVARLLMPPVLAMSAAIGALAADSPFAVFKKIVSLPEAEREAAVGGFKISSERHRKLVQAKVREYVAMPEADRNRKLDALDFRWHLMPLMKTTQVDRAKRLASVPERLRNDIEQRLIGWDQLDEGVRADLLKNESFFRYLSSFGRGRQSRVALTNHMEKMPTRLREGLEGRITTWREKPKPERRRMTRQFHQFFDMPVAEQERTLRRLSGRERARMKASLEHFKAMSRTQRELVIRSFEK
;
A
#
# COMPACT_ATOMS: atom_id res chain seq x y z
N MET A 1 9.24 27.15 -9.77
CA MET A 1 8.47 25.99 -10.29
C MET A 1 9.24 24.66 -10.34
N LYS A 2 10.09 24.31 -9.35
CA LYS A 2 10.91 23.07 -9.36
C LYS A 2 10.98 22.33 -8.00
N LEU A 3 10.03 22.55 -7.08
CA LEU A 3 10.01 21.91 -5.76
C LEU A 3 9.17 20.62 -5.67
N ARG A 4 8.25 20.39 -6.63
CA ARG A 4 7.34 19.23 -6.62
C ARG A 4 8.02 17.92 -7.01
N VAL A 5 9.10 17.97 -7.81
CA VAL A 5 9.81 16.79 -8.30
C VAL A 5 10.80 16.24 -7.28
N THR A 6 11.35 17.10 -6.41
CA THR A 6 12.41 16.72 -5.46
C THR A 6 11.88 15.94 -4.25
N VAL A 7 10.67 16.26 -3.78
CA VAL A 7 10.06 15.57 -2.62
C VAL A 7 9.57 14.15 -2.98
N ALA A 8 9.15 13.94 -4.23
CA ALA A 8 8.77 12.62 -4.74
C ALA A 8 9.96 11.64 -4.82
N ARG A 9 11.19 12.17 -4.97
CA ARG A 9 12.42 11.37 -5.07
C ARG A 9 13.03 10.97 -3.73
N LEU A 10 12.62 11.58 -2.61
CA LEU A 10 13.31 11.43 -1.32
C LEU A 10 12.54 10.63 -0.26
N LEU A 11 11.28 10.28 -0.53
CA LEU A 11 10.49 9.35 0.29
C LEU A 11 10.45 7.93 -0.28
N MET A 12 11.40 7.61 -1.16
CA MET A 12 11.64 6.28 -1.71
C MET A 12 13.14 6.02 -1.84
N PRO A 13 13.76 5.19 -0.97
CA PRO A 13 15.06 4.65 -1.30
C PRO A 13 15.07 3.37 -2.15
N PRO A 14 13.97 2.70 -2.57
CA PRO A 14 14.13 1.70 -3.64
C PRO A 14 13.66 2.18 -5.01
N VAL A 15 12.73 3.13 -5.13
CA VAL A 15 12.09 3.39 -6.44
C VAL A 15 13.05 4.04 -7.43
N LEU A 16 13.96 4.93 -7.03
CA LEU A 16 14.90 5.49 -8.01
C LEU A 16 16.02 4.52 -8.42
N ALA A 17 16.35 3.53 -7.58
CA ALA A 17 17.39 2.54 -7.88
C ALA A 17 16.85 1.35 -8.68
N MET A 18 15.54 1.02 -8.58
CA MET A 18 14.94 -0.08 -9.34
C MET A 18 14.51 0.30 -10.76
N SER A 19 14.19 1.57 -11.04
CA SER A 19 13.77 1.99 -12.38
C SER A 19 14.85 1.82 -13.46
N ALA A 20 16.14 1.81 -13.08
CA ALA A 20 17.25 1.69 -14.02
C ALA A 20 17.67 0.24 -14.33
N ALA A 21 17.14 -0.75 -13.60
CA ALA A 21 17.61 -2.14 -13.66
C ALA A 21 16.67 -3.11 -14.39
N ILE A 22 15.45 -2.70 -14.78
CA ILE A 22 14.48 -3.61 -15.41
C ILE A 22 14.65 -3.57 -16.92
N GLY A 23 15.68 -4.24 -17.42
CA GLY A 23 15.63 -4.83 -18.75
C GLY A 23 14.69 -6.04 -18.69
N ALA A 24 13.65 -6.03 -19.53
CA ALA A 24 12.84 -7.21 -19.91
C ALA A 24 12.00 -7.95 -18.84
N LEU A 25 11.39 -7.24 -17.88
CA LEU A 25 10.20 -7.73 -17.15
C LEU A 25 9.13 -6.64 -17.14
N ALA A 26 8.53 -6.38 -18.29
CA ALA A 26 7.59 -5.28 -18.51
C ALA A 26 6.17 -5.51 -17.94
N ALA A 27 5.92 -6.62 -17.25
CA ALA A 27 4.58 -6.97 -16.72
C ALA A 27 4.43 -6.85 -15.19
N ASP A 28 5.52 -6.99 -14.42
CA ASP A 28 5.47 -7.01 -12.95
C ASP A 28 5.96 -5.68 -12.36
N SER A 29 5.25 -5.15 -11.36
CA SER A 29 5.70 -3.94 -10.66
C SER A 29 7.02 -4.16 -9.91
N PRO A 30 7.81 -3.10 -9.66
CA PRO A 30 9.01 -3.21 -8.82
C PRO A 30 8.73 -3.80 -7.43
N PHE A 31 7.52 -3.62 -6.90
CA PHE A 31 7.12 -4.16 -5.60
C PHE A 31 6.77 -5.64 -5.67
N ALA A 32 6.18 -6.10 -6.77
CA ALA A 32 5.96 -7.53 -7.01
C ALA A 32 7.30 -8.28 -7.14
N VAL A 33 8.26 -7.71 -7.87
CA VAL A 33 9.63 -8.24 -7.96
C VAL A 33 10.31 -8.24 -6.59
N PHE A 34 10.24 -7.13 -5.84
CA PHE A 34 10.81 -7.05 -4.51
C PHE A 34 10.17 -8.06 -3.53
N LYS A 35 8.86 -8.29 -3.63
CA LYS A 35 8.12 -9.29 -2.84
C LYS A 35 8.65 -10.72 -3.07
N LYS A 36 8.97 -11.06 -4.32
CA LYS A 36 9.60 -12.35 -4.66
C LYS A 36 10.95 -12.46 -3.94
N ILE A 37 11.80 -11.44 -4.02
CA ILE A 37 13.16 -11.42 -3.42
C ILE A 37 13.14 -11.56 -1.90
N VAL A 38 12.27 -10.82 -1.20
CA VAL A 38 12.19 -10.91 0.27
C VAL A 38 11.63 -12.26 0.75
N SER A 39 11.05 -13.05 -0.15
CA SER A 39 10.53 -14.39 0.14
C SER A 39 11.53 -15.51 -0.18
N LEU A 40 12.64 -15.20 -0.89
CA LEU A 40 13.69 -16.19 -1.18
C LEU A 40 14.48 -16.61 0.08
N PRO A 41 15.13 -17.79 0.06
CA PRO A 41 16.18 -18.14 1.01
C PRO A 41 17.34 -17.14 1.00
N GLU A 42 18.10 -17.06 2.09
CA GLU A 42 19.17 -16.06 2.25
C GLU A 42 20.23 -16.10 1.13
N ALA A 43 20.69 -17.29 0.74
CA ALA A 43 21.70 -17.47 -0.31
C ALA A 43 21.22 -16.97 -1.68
N GLU A 44 19.97 -17.27 -2.05
CA GLU A 44 19.36 -16.83 -3.31
C GLU A 44 19.03 -15.34 -3.32
N ARG A 45 18.77 -14.76 -2.14
CA ARG A 45 18.46 -13.35 -1.97
C ARG A 45 19.65 -12.44 -2.27
N GLU A 46 20.83 -12.76 -1.76
CA GLU A 46 22.05 -11.99 -2.03
C GLU A 46 22.43 -12.07 -3.52
N ALA A 47 22.27 -13.23 -4.15
CA ALA A 47 22.44 -13.39 -5.60
C ALA A 47 21.43 -12.54 -6.39
N ALA A 48 20.15 -12.55 -6.01
CA ALA A 48 19.11 -11.74 -6.65
C ALA A 48 19.37 -10.23 -6.49
N VAL A 49 19.84 -9.79 -5.32
CA VAL A 49 20.21 -8.38 -5.09
C VAL A 49 21.47 -7.99 -5.88
N GLY A 50 22.45 -8.89 -5.97
CA GLY A 50 23.66 -8.72 -6.77
C GLY A 50 23.39 -8.66 -8.29
N GLY A 51 22.34 -9.35 -8.76
CA GLY A 51 21.89 -9.33 -10.16
C GLY A 51 21.27 -8.01 -10.62
N PHE A 52 20.92 -7.10 -9.69
CA PHE A 52 20.43 -5.78 -10.08
C PHE A 52 21.55 -4.92 -10.67
N LYS A 53 21.30 -4.32 -11.84
CA LYS A 53 22.16 -3.30 -12.46
C LYS A 53 22.11 -1.98 -11.67
N ILE A 54 22.70 -1.96 -10.48
CA ILE A 54 22.80 -0.78 -9.62
C ILE A 54 24.23 -0.24 -9.73
N SER A 55 24.42 0.84 -10.48
CA SER A 55 25.76 1.40 -10.76
C SER A 55 26.41 2.08 -9.54
N SER A 56 25.65 2.36 -8.47
CA SER A 56 26.16 3.07 -7.29
C SER A 56 26.18 2.17 -6.06
N GLU A 57 27.36 2.03 -5.46
CA GLU A 57 27.56 1.30 -4.21
C GLU A 57 26.68 1.82 -3.07
N ARG A 58 26.47 3.14 -3.01
CA ARG A 58 25.54 3.75 -2.05
C ARG A 58 24.11 3.25 -2.24
N HIS A 59 23.62 3.18 -3.48
CA HIS A 59 22.27 2.68 -3.75
C HIS A 59 22.16 1.17 -3.50
N ARG A 60 23.21 0.40 -3.79
CA ARG A 60 23.27 -1.03 -3.47
C ARG A 60 23.11 -1.28 -1.98
N LYS A 61 23.87 -0.56 -1.14
CA LYS A 61 23.75 -0.63 0.34
C LYS A 61 22.36 -0.26 0.84
N LEU A 62 21.72 0.76 0.22
CA LEU A 62 20.34 1.14 0.57
C LEU A 62 19.33 0.04 0.25
N VAL A 63 19.46 -0.59 -0.93
CA VAL A 63 18.59 -1.71 -1.33
C VAL A 63 18.78 -2.90 -0.40
N GLN A 64 20.02 -3.27 -0.09
CA GLN A 64 20.33 -4.34 0.88
C GLN A 64 19.75 -4.05 2.27
N ALA A 65 19.91 -2.81 2.77
CA ALA A 65 19.32 -2.40 4.04
C ALA A 65 17.79 -2.53 4.03
N LYS A 66 17.13 -2.17 2.92
CA LYS A 66 15.67 -2.34 2.77
C LYS A 66 15.26 -3.80 2.67
N VAL A 67 16.03 -4.64 2.00
CA VAL A 67 15.77 -6.08 1.97
C VAL A 67 15.82 -6.65 3.40
N ARG A 68 16.86 -6.33 4.17
CA ARG A 68 16.99 -6.75 5.58
C ARG A 68 15.83 -6.25 6.45
N GLU A 69 15.43 -4.99 6.27
CA GLU A 69 14.28 -4.39 6.97
C GLU A 69 12.98 -5.18 6.71
N TYR A 70 12.71 -5.57 5.46
CA TYR A 70 11.48 -6.29 5.10
C TYR A 70 11.54 -7.78 5.46
N VAL A 71 12.71 -8.40 5.45
CA VAL A 71 12.91 -9.78 5.92
C VAL A 71 12.68 -9.89 7.43
N ALA A 72 13.07 -8.87 8.20
CA ALA A 72 12.83 -8.82 9.64
C ALA A 72 11.35 -8.56 10.02
N MET A 73 10.49 -8.17 9.07
CA MET A 73 9.07 -7.98 9.34
C MET A 73 8.31 -9.32 9.37
N PRO A 74 7.26 -9.44 10.19
CA PRO A 74 6.31 -10.55 10.07
C PRO A 74 5.80 -10.66 8.63
N GLU A 75 5.75 -11.88 8.09
CA GLU A 75 5.38 -12.12 6.70
C GLU A 75 4.05 -11.46 6.30
N ALA A 76 3.04 -11.58 7.16
CA ALA A 76 1.73 -10.99 6.91
C ALA A 76 1.80 -9.45 6.74
N ASP A 77 2.57 -8.77 7.58
CA ASP A 77 2.74 -7.32 7.53
C ASP A 77 3.58 -6.88 6.33
N ARG A 78 4.64 -7.64 6.04
CA ARG A 78 5.50 -7.45 4.86
C ARG A 78 4.69 -7.54 3.58
N ASN A 79 3.95 -8.63 3.41
CA ASN A 79 3.14 -8.90 2.22
C ASN A 79 2.06 -7.83 2.09
N ARG A 80 1.33 -7.52 3.17
CA ARG A 80 0.32 -6.45 3.19
C ARG A 80 0.87 -5.10 2.71
N LYS A 81 2.08 -4.71 3.16
CA LYS A 81 2.72 -3.46 2.75
C LYS A 81 3.10 -3.47 1.27
N LEU A 82 3.73 -4.55 0.81
CA LEU A 82 4.18 -4.67 -0.59
C LEU A 82 3.00 -4.76 -1.56
N ASP A 83 1.95 -5.48 -1.19
CA ASP A 83 0.72 -5.58 -1.98
C ASP A 83 0.04 -4.22 -2.10
N ALA A 84 -0.01 -3.43 -1.02
CA ALA A 84 -0.55 -2.07 -1.08
C ALA A 84 0.27 -1.13 -1.98
N LEU A 85 1.60 -1.29 -2.01
CA LEU A 85 2.46 -0.49 -2.89
C LEU A 85 2.30 -0.90 -4.36
N ASP A 86 2.21 -2.20 -4.61
CA ASP A 86 1.97 -2.81 -5.91
C ASP A 86 0.61 -2.38 -6.49
N PHE A 87 -0.47 -2.45 -5.70
CA PHE A 87 -1.78 -1.94 -6.09
C PHE A 87 -1.74 -0.46 -6.49
N ARG A 88 -1.09 0.38 -5.67
CA ARG A 88 -0.94 1.82 -5.95
C ARG A 88 -0.12 2.09 -7.22
N TRP A 89 0.91 1.29 -7.48
CA TRP A 89 1.73 1.41 -8.68
C TRP A 89 0.90 1.29 -9.95
N HIS A 90 -0.03 0.34 -10.00
CA HIS A 90 -0.93 0.14 -11.13
C HIS A 90 -2.09 1.15 -11.15
N LEU A 91 -2.63 1.54 -10.00
CA LEU A 91 -3.76 2.47 -9.91
C LEU A 91 -3.38 3.91 -10.31
N MET A 92 -2.23 4.41 -9.87
CA MET A 92 -1.85 5.82 -10.02
C MET A 92 -1.81 6.34 -11.47
N PRO A 93 -1.23 5.62 -12.44
CA PRO A 93 -1.28 6.04 -13.84
C PRO A 93 -2.69 6.13 -14.40
N LEU A 94 -3.59 5.22 -13.97
CA LEU A 94 -4.97 5.15 -14.46
C LEU A 94 -5.82 6.32 -13.95
N MET A 95 -5.63 6.73 -12.69
CA MET A 95 -6.32 7.88 -12.09
C MET A 95 -5.97 9.22 -12.77
N LYS A 96 -4.78 9.30 -13.39
CA LYS A 96 -4.29 10.48 -14.12
C LYS A 96 -4.66 10.46 -15.61
N THR A 97 -5.25 9.37 -16.08
CA THR A 97 -5.62 9.16 -17.48
C THR A 97 -7.10 9.44 -17.67
N THR A 98 -7.49 9.92 -18.84
CA THR A 98 -8.89 10.09 -19.24
C THR A 98 -9.62 8.75 -19.20
N GLN A 99 -10.95 8.77 -19.09
CA GLN A 99 -11.74 7.54 -19.03
C GLN A 99 -11.60 6.70 -20.31
N VAL A 100 -11.54 7.36 -21.48
CA VAL A 100 -11.43 6.73 -22.81
C VAL A 100 -10.12 5.96 -22.95
N ASP A 101 -8.99 6.54 -22.51
CA ASP A 101 -7.68 5.91 -22.64
C ASP A 101 -7.40 4.86 -21.56
N ARG A 102 -8.23 4.80 -20.51
CA ARG A 102 -8.02 3.94 -19.35
C ARG A 102 -8.27 2.47 -19.66
N ALA A 103 -9.24 2.15 -20.50
CA ALA A 103 -9.56 0.77 -20.88
C ALA A 103 -8.36 0.04 -21.50
N LYS A 104 -7.62 0.73 -22.38
CA LYS A 104 -6.39 0.19 -22.99
C LYS A 104 -5.29 -0.08 -21.96
N ARG A 105 -5.19 0.78 -20.94
CA ARG A 105 -4.18 0.63 -19.87
C ARG A 105 -4.58 -0.41 -18.81
N LEU A 106 -5.86 -0.67 -18.61
CA LEU A 106 -6.33 -1.73 -17.71
C LEU A 106 -5.88 -3.12 -18.17
N ALA A 107 -5.71 -3.35 -19.48
CA ALA A 107 -5.14 -4.59 -20.00
C ALA A 107 -3.72 -4.88 -19.50
N SER A 108 -2.93 -3.83 -19.19
CA SER A 108 -1.58 -3.96 -18.62
C SER A 108 -1.55 -4.23 -17.12
N VAL A 109 -2.70 -4.18 -16.44
CA VAL A 109 -2.82 -4.47 -15.02
C VAL A 109 -2.85 -5.99 -14.81
N PRO A 110 -2.08 -6.52 -13.83
CA PRO A 110 -2.16 -7.92 -13.44
C PRO A 110 -3.59 -8.32 -13.09
N GLU A 111 -4.04 -9.47 -13.59
CA GLU A 111 -5.43 -9.93 -13.46
C GLU A 111 -5.94 -9.92 -12.01
N ARG A 112 -5.10 -10.35 -11.06
CA ARG A 112 -5.40 -10.36 -9.61
C ARG A 112 -5.75 -8.99 -9.04
N LEU A 113 -5.37 -7.88 -9.69
CA LEU A 113 -5.66 -6.52 -9.25
C LEU A 113 -6.74 -5.83 -10.09
N ARG A 114 -7.10 -6.39 -11.24
CA ARG A 114 -7.90 -5.71 -12.27
C ARG A 114 -9.27 -5.31 -11.74
N ASN A 115 -10.00 -6.26 -11.17
CA ASN A 115 -11.34 -6.02 -10.60
C ASN A 115 -11.32 -4.95 -9.50
N ASP A 116 -10.37 -5.05 -8.58
CA ASP A 116 -10.22 -4.10 -7.48
C ASP A 116 -9.88 -2.68 -7.96
N ILE A 117 -9.04 -2.57 -8.99
CA ILE A 117 -8.68 -1.29 -9.61
C ILE A 117 -9.87 -0.71 -10.38
N GLU A 118 -10.61 -1.52 -11.14
CA GLU A 118 -11.80 -1.08 -11.86
C GLU A 118 -12.87 -0.53 -10.92
N GLN A 119 -13.19 -1.27 -9.85
CA GLN A 119 -14.13 -0.79 -8.82
C GLN A 119 -13.68 0.53 -8.19
N ARG A 120 -12.36 0.71 -8.02
CA ARG A 120 -11.80 1.95 -7.50
C ARG A 120 -11.96 3.11 -8.47
N LEU A 121 -11.79 2.86 -9.76
CA LEU A 121 -11.90 3.86 -10.80
C LEU A 121 -13.35 4.30 -11.01
N ILE A 122 -14.33 3.40 -10.86
CA ILE A 122 -15.75 3.77 -10.87
C ILE A 122 -16.05 4.82 -9.79
N GLY A 123 -15.62 4.56 -8.55
CA GLY A 123 -15.78 5.54 -7.47
C GLY A 123 -14.95 6.80 -7.67
N TRP A 124 -13.83 6.72 -8.39
CA TRP A 124 -12.95 7.86 -8.66
C TRP A 124 -13.60 8.81 -9.65
N ASP A 125 -14.24 8.29 -10.70
CA ASP A 125 -14.89 9.10 -11.73
C ASP A 125 -16.15 9.82 -11.22
N GLN A 126 -16.74 9.35 -10.11
CA GLN A 126 -17.84 10.03 -9.42
C GLN A 126 -17.40 11.26 -8.60
N LEU A 127 -16.09 11.47 -8.39
CA LEU A 127 -15.60 12.61 -7.64
C LEU A 127 -15.51 13.87 -8.50
N ASP A 128 -15.85 15.01 -7.88
CA ASP A 128 -15.61 16.32 -8.47
C ASP A 128 -14.14 16.49 -8.86
N GLU A 129 -13.89 17.20 -9.96
CA GLU A 129 -12.54 17.42 -10.49
C GLU A 129 -11.61 18.09 -9.45
N GLY A 130 -12.12 19.07 -8.70
CA GLY A 130 -11.35 19.73 -7.62
C GLY A 130 -10.92 18.74 -6.53
N VAL A 131 -11.78 17.77 -6.19
CA VAL A 131 -11.46 16.72 -5.21
C VAL A 131 -10.43 15.75 -5.77
N ARG A 132 -10.57 15.34 -7.04
CA ARG A 132 -9.58 14.48 -7.72
C ARG A 132 -8.20 15.14 -7.75
N ALA A 133 -8.15 16.41 -8.13
CA ALA A 133 -6.91 17.18 -8.18
C ALA A 133 -6.26 17.30 -6.79
N ASP A 134 -7.05 17.55 -5.74
CA ASP A 134 -6.53 17.68 -4.37
C ASP A 134 -6.01 16.34 -3.81
N LEU A 135 -6.70 15.23 -4.11
CA LEU A 135 -6.24 13.88 -3.74
C LEU A 135 -4.92 13.51 -4.43
N LEU A 136 -4.81 13.75 -5.74
CA LEU A 136 -3.57 13.49 -6.48
C LEU A 136 -2.42 14.39 -6.02
N LYS A 137 -2.69 15.66 -5.70
CA LYS A 137 -1.71 16.62 -5.19
C LYS A 137 -1.14 16.21 -3.83
N ASN A 138 -1.98 15.66 -2.95
CA ASN A 138 -1.59 15.30 -1.59
C ASN A 138 -1.25 13.81 -1.42
N GLU A 139 -1.34 12.98 -2.46
CA GLU A 139 -1.10 11.53 -2.40
C GLU A 139 0.20 11.20 -1.67
N SER A 140 1.32 11.78 -2.08
CA SER A 140 2.64 11.46 -1.52
C SER A 140 2.75 11.78 -0.03
N PHE A 141 2.06 12.82 0.41
CA PHE A 141 2.04 13.23 1.81
C PHE A 141 1.19 12.31 2.67
N PHE A 142 -0.01 11.99 2.21
CA PHE A 142 -0.86 11.04 2.92
C PHE A 142 -0.27 9.64 2.92
N ARG A 143 0.37 9.22 1.82
CA ARG A 143 1.13 7.97 1.77
C ARG A 143 2.22 7.95 2.82
N TYR A 144 3.02 9.01 2.90
CA TYR A 144 4.05 9.15 3.92
C TYR A 144 3.48 9.03 5.33
N LEU A 145 2.45 9.82 5.67
CA LEU A 145 1.82 9.75 6.99
C LEU A 145 1.25 8.36 7.29
N SER A 146 0.62 7.71 6.30
CA SER A 146 0.04 6.37 6.46
C SER A 146 1.07 5.27 6.71
N SER A 147 2.33 5.47 6.29
CA SER A 147 3.39 4.45 6.43
C SER A 147 3.79 4.18 7.89
N PHE A 148 3.49 5.12 8.79
CA PHE A 148 3.74 4.97 10.23
C PHE A 148 2.56 4.34 10.98
N GLY A 149 1.47 3.97 10.30
CA GLY A 149 0.28 3.41 10.94
C GLY A 149 -0.63 4.46 11.59
N ARG A 150 -1.35 4.08 12.66
CA ARG A 150 -2.29 4.96 13.38
C ARG A 150 -2.03 4.92 14.89
N GLY A 151 -2.43 5.98 15.60
CA GLY A 151 -2.36 6.05 17.06
C GLY A 151 -1.10 6.71 17.61
N ARG A 152 -0.84 6.53 18.92
CA ARG A 152 0.28 7.19 19.63
C ARG A 152 1.64 6.68 19.16
N GLN A 153 1.81 5.35 19.00
CA GLN A 153 3.05 4.74 18.52
C GLN A 153 3.46 5.24 17.13
N SER A 154 2.48 5.42 16.25
CA SER A 154 2.68 6.01 14.91
C SER A 154 3.29 7.42 14.97
N ARG A 155 2.84 8.27 15.90
CA ARG A 155 3.37 9.62 16.07
C ARG A 155 4.82 9.60 16.54
N VAL A 156 5.15 8.73 17.49
CA VAL A 156 6.52 8.55 17.99
C VAL A 156 7.43 8.07 16.86
N ALA A 157 6.99 7.07 16.09
CA ALA A 157 7.76 6.56 14.95
C ALA A 157 8.01 7.63 13.88
N LEU A 158 7.01 8.48 13.60
CA LEU A 158 7.14 9.62 12.70
C LEU A 158 8.17 10.62 13.21
N THR A 159 8.08 11.02 14.48
CA THR A 159 9.04 11.98 15.09
C THR A 159 10.46 11.43 15.03
N ASN A 160 10.68 10.20 15.49
CA ASN A 160 12.00 9.56 15.48
C ASN A 160 12.58 9.42 14.06
N HIS A 161 11.72 9.25 13.05
CA HIS A 161 12.14 9.22 11.66
C HIS A 161 12.53 10.61 11.15
N MET A 162 11.77 11.64 11.48
CA MET A 162 12.05 13.03 11.10
C MET A 162 13.35 13.54 11.72
N GLU A 163 13.66 13.16 12.96
CA GLU A 163 14.92 13.49 13.65
C GLU A 163 16.16 12.94 12.94
N LYS A 164 16.02 11.87 12.16
CA LYS A 164 17.10 11.26 11.37
C LYS A 164 17.19 11.84 9.95
N MET A 165 16.27 12.72 9.55
CA MET A 165 16.28 13.35 8.23
C MET A 165 17.24 14.54 8.14
N PRO A 166 17.80 14.80 6.94
CA PRO A 166 18.49 16.06 6.64
C PRO A 166 17.61 17.28 6.91
N THR A 167 18.18 18.34 7.47
CA THR A 167 17.48 19.55 7.96
C THR A 167 16.53 20.14 6.92
N ARG A 168 17.00 20.39 5.69
CA ARG A 168 16.16 20.96 4.61
C ARG A 168 14.92 20.13 4.28
N LEU A 169 15.02 18.81 4.39
CA LEU A 169 13.89 17.92 4.11
C LEU A 169 12.92 17.86 5.28
N ARG A 170 13.45 17.91 6.50
CA ARG A 170 12.67 18.01 7.73
C ARG A 170 11.82 19.27 7.72
N GLU A 171 12.43 20.44 7.50
CA GLU A 171 11.73 21.74 7.49
C GLU A 171 10.58 21.77 6.48
N GLY A 172 10.82 21.31 5.26
CA GLY A 172 9.78 21.25 4.22
C GLY A 172 8.63 20.30 4.57
N LEU A 173 8.92 19.19 5.27
CA LEU A 173 7.90 18.26 5.73
C LEU A 173 7.14 18.80 6.95
N GLU A 174 7.83 19.40 7.91
CA GLU A 174 7.25 20.04 9.09
C GLU A 174 6.26 21.12 8.68
N GLY A 175 6.64 22.00 7.74
CA GLY A 175 5.72 23.01 7.20
C GLY A 175 4.44 22.38 6.63
N ARG A 176 4.55 21.30 5.84
CA ARG A 176 3.37 20.59 5.32
C ARG A 176 2.52 19.95 6.40
N ILE A 177 3.15 19.40 7.45
CA ILE A 177 2.44 18.84 8.60
C ILE A 177 1.71 19.95 9.38
N THR A 178 2.33 21.11 9.55
CA THR A 178 1.73 22.28 10.20
C THR A 178 0.52 22.79 9.42
N THR A 179 0.68 23.08 8.12
CA THR A 179 -0.44 23.47 7.25
C THR A 179 -1.56 22.43 7.25
N TRP A 180 -1.21 21.14 7.26
CA TRP A 180 -2.21 20.08 7.38
C TRP A 180 -2.94 20.11 8.72
N ARG A 181 -2.25 20.40 9.84
CA ARG A 181 -2.84 20.46 11.19
C ARG A 181 -3.74 21.67 11.39
N GLU A 182 -3.42 22.79 10.75
CA GLU A 182 -4.22 24.04 10.76
C GLU A 182 -5.58 23.88 10.08
N LYS A 183 -5.71 22.95 9.14
CA LYS A 183 -7.01 22.66 8.51
C LYS A 183 -8.08 22.27 9.54
N PRO A 184 -9.33 22.73 9.38
CA PRO A 184 -10.46 22.31 10.21
C PRO A 184 -10.54 20.79 10.35
N LYS A 185 -10.80 20.32 11.57
CA LYS A 185 -11.01 18.89 11.87
C LYS A 185 -11.93 18.15 10.90
N PRO A 186 -13.10 18.70 10.48
CA PRO A 186 -13.96 18.01 9.51
C PRO A 186 -13.28 17.85 8.14
N GLU A 187 -12.55 18.87 7.67
CA GLU A 187 -11.82 18.82 6.40
C GLU A 187 -10.70 17.78 6.45
N ARG A 188 -9.92 17.76 7.53
CA ARG A 188 -8.85 16.77 7.73
C ARG A 188 -9.40 15.34 7.70
N ARG A 189 -10.55 15.11 8.35
CA ARG A 189 -11.22 13.81 8.36
C ARG A 189 -11.70 13.40 6.99
N ARG A 190 -12.33 14.32 6.24
CA ARG A 190 -12.81 14.08 4.87
C ARG A 190 -11.65 13.68 3.96
N MET A 191 -10.58 14.47 3.92
CA MET A 191 -9.43 14.21 3.04
C MET A 191 -8.71 12.90 3.42
N THR A 192 -8.54 12.63 4.72
CA THR A 192 -7.95 11.36 5.20
C THR A 192 -8.81 10.16 4.79
N ARG A 193 -10.14 10.26 4.93
CA ARG A 193 -11.08 9.19 4.53
C ARG A 193 -11.03 8.95 3.04
N GLN A 194 -11.08 10.00 2.22
CA GLN A 194 -10.98 9.89 0.77
C GLN A 194 -9.64 9.27 0.37
N PHE A 195 -8.53 9.67 0.99
CA PHE A 195 -7.24 9.05 0.73
C PHE A 195 -7.26 7.54 1.00
N HIS A 196 -7.72 7.11 2.17
CA HIS A 196 -7.82 5.68 2.48
C HIS A 196 -8.81 4.96 1.57
N GLN A 197 -9.90 5.62 1.19
CA GLN A 197 -10.89 5.07 0.27
C GLN A 197 -10.30 4.81 -1.11
N PHE A 198 -9.36 5.61 -1.61
CA PHE A 198 -8.84 5.44 -2.98
C PHE A 198 -7.50 4.72 -3.04
N PHE A 199 -6.59 5.01 -2.13
CA PHE A 199 -5.22 4.57 -2.23
C PHE A 199 -4.89 3.35 -1.37
N ASP A 200 -5.63 3.05 -0.31
CA ASP A 200 -5.33 1.81 0.45
C ASP A 200 -5.71 0.57 -0.35
N MET A 201 -4.99 -0.52 -0.12
CA MET A 201 -5.37 -1.83 -0.65
C MET A 201 -6.79 -2.18 -0.17
N PRO A 202 -7.66 -2.63 -1.08
CA PRO A 202 -8.89 -3.31 -0.71
C PRO A 202 -8.59 -4.38 0.33
N VAL A 203 -9.09 -4.15 1.54
CA VAL A 203 -9.18 -5.23 2.52
C VAL A 203 -10.07 -6.29 1.88
N ALA A 204 -9.60 -7.55 1.80
CA ALA A 204 -10.38 -8.66 1.25
C ALA A 204 -11.79 -8.63 1.84
N GLU A 205 -12.80 -8.93 1.03
CA GLU A 205 -14.21 -8.82 1.43
C GLU A 205 -14.50 -9.51 2.76
N GLN A 206 -13.85 -10.65 3.01
CA GLN A 206 -13.86 -11.37 4.28
C GLN A 206 -13.35 -10.52 5.46
N GLU A 207 -12.22 -9.85 5.35
CA GLU A 207 -11.73 -8.93 6.40
C GLU A 207 -12.63 -7.68 6.54
N ARG A 208 -13.28 -7.20 5.46
CA ARG A 208 -14.25 -6.09 5.56
C ARG A 208 -15.47 -6.50 6.37
N THR A 209 -16.00 -7.69 6.09
CA THR A 209 -17.09 -8.29 6.86
C THR A 209 -16.67 -8.50 8.31
N LEU A 210 -15.47 -9.05 8.56
CA LEU A 210 -14.94 -9.23 9.92
C LEU A 210 -14.70 -7.91 10.67
N ARG A 211 -14.36 -6.82 9.98
CA ARG A 211 -14.19 -5.48 10.59
C ARG A 211 -15.52 -4.81 10.94
N ARG A 212 -16.61 -5.17 10.27
CA ARG A 212 -17.98 -4.71 10.61
C ARG A 212 -18.49 -5.37 11.88
N LEU A 213 -17.95 -6.53 12.23
CA LEU A 213 -18.24 -7.23 13.48
C LEU A 213 -17.47 -6.59 14.65
N SER A 214 -18.18 -6.30 15.73
CA SER A 214 -17.62 -5.93 17.03
C SER A 214 -16.63 -6.99 17.52
N GLY A 215 -15.75 -6.64 18.48
CA GLY A 215 -14.78 -7.60 19.03
C GLY A 215 -15.44 -8.87 19.59
N ARG A 216 -16.62 -8.72 20.19
CA ARG A 216 -17.43 -9.82 20.72
C ARG A 216 -18.00 -10.70 19.62
N GLU A 217 -18.52 -10.11 18.55
CA GLU A 217 -19.02 -10.84 17.39
C GLU A 217 -17.91 -11.57 16.64
N ARG A 218 -16.71 -10.97 16.53
CA ARG A 218 -15.53 -11.66 15.96
C ARG A 218 -15.11 -12.87 16.78
N ALA A 219 -15.07 -12.76 18.11
CA ALA A 219 -14.74 -13.88 18.98
C ALA A 219 -15.77 -15.01 18.84
N ARG A 220 -17.06 -14.68 18.80
CA ARG A 220 -18.16 -15.64 18.59
C ARG A 220 -18.10 -16.32 17.23
N MET A 221 -17.82 -15.56 16.17
CA MET A 221 -17.68 -16.09 14.80
C MET A 221 -16.48 -17.04 14.70
N LYS A 222 -15.34 -16.66 15.28
CA LYS A 222 -14.14 -17.50 15.30
C LYS A 222 -14.39 -18.81 16.05
N ALA A 223 -15.03 -18.77 17.22
CA ALA A 223 -15.42 -19.98 17.95
C ALA A 223 -16.37 -20.87 17.13
N SER A 224 -17.33 -20.27 16.43
CA SER A 224 -18.28 -21.01 15.57
C SER A 224 -17.59 -21.68 14.39
N LEU A 225 -16.62 -21.01 13.75
CA LEU A 225 -15.83 -21.57 12.65
C LEU A 225 -14.91 -22.70 13.10
N GLU A 226 -14.27 -22.58 14.27
CA GLU A 226 -13.46 -23.67 14.84
C GLU A 226 -14.33 -24.88 15.20
N HIS A 227 -15.52 -24.65 15.76
CA HIS A 227 -16.47 -25.73 16.02
C HIS A 227 -16.93 -26.41 14.72
N PHE A 228 -17.23 -25.64 13.67
CA PHE A 228 -17.62 -26.18 12.37
C PHE A 228 -16.51 -27.00 11.70
N LYS A 229 -15.24 -26.58 11.83
CA LYS A 229 -14.08 -27.37 11.35
C LYS A 229 -13.93 -28.70 12.10
N ALA A 230 -14.23 -28.72 13.39
CA ALA A 230 -14.16 -29.92 14.22
C ALA A 230 -15.33 -30.90 13.98
N MET A 231 -16.41 -30.48 13.32
CA MET A 231 -17.54 -31.34 12.97
C MET A 231 -17.18 -32.37 11.89
N SER A 232 -17.85 -33.52 11.95
CA SER A 232 -17.84 -34.53 10.88
C SER A 232 -18.53 -34.01 9.61
N ARG A 233 -18.25 -34.63 8.46
CA ARG A 233 -18.83 -34.23 7.17
C ARG A 233 -20.36 -34.21 7.20
N THR A 234 -20.98 -35.22 7.80
CA THR A 234 -22.44 -35.35 7.97
C THR A 234 -23.03 -34.23 8.81
N GLN A 235 -22.34 -33.81 9.88
CA GLN A 235 -22.75 -32.69 10.73
C GLN A 235 -22.61 -31.35 10.01
N ARG A 236 -21.54 -31.15 9.22
CA ARG A 236 -21.37 -29.93 8.42
C ARG A 236 -22.45 -29.79 7.36
N GLU A 237 -22.81 -30.88 6.67
CA GLU A 237 -23.88 -30.89 5.67
C GLU A 237 -25.24 -30.56 6.29
N LEU A 238 -25.51 -31.05 7.50
CA LEU A 238 -26.76 -30.75 8.24
C LEU A 238 -26.83 -29.27 8.66
N VAL A 239 -25.71 -28.71 9.10
CA VAL A 239 -25.61 -27.27 9.41
C VAL A 239 -25.80 -26.43 8.14
N ILE A 240 -25.18 -26.77 7.01
CA ILE A 240 -25.35 -26.04 5.74
C ILE A 240 -26.82 -26.05 5.31
N ARG A 241 -27.48 -27.22 5.34
CA ARG A 241 -28.91 -27.33 5.00
C ARG A 241 -29.83 -26.54 5.93
N SER A 242 -29.41 -26.29 7.19
CA SER A 242 -30.20 -25.48 8.12
C SER A 242 -30.24 -23.99 7.76
N PHE A 243 -29.29 -23.51 6.93
CA PHE A 243 -29.25 -22.13 6.42
C PHE A 243 -29.92 -21.96 5.05
N GLU A 244 -30.36 -23.04 4.41
CA GLU A 244 -31.07 -23.01 3.11
C GLU A 244 -32.60 -22.93 3.28
N LYS A 245 -33.10 -22.73 4.51
CA LYS A 245 -34.49 -22.37 4.82
C LYS A 245 -34.61 -20.86 4.99
#